data_AF-A0A2M8DM85-F1
#
_entry.id   AF-A0A2M8DM85-F1
#
_cell.length_a   1.000
_cell.length_b   1.000
_cell.length_c   1.000
_cell.angle_alpha   90.00
_cell.angle_beta   90.00
_cell.angle_gamma   90.00
#
_symmetry.space_group_name_H-M   'P 1'
#
loop_
_entity.id
_entity.type
_entity.pdbx_description
1 polymer ?
#
loop_
_entity_poly.entity_id
_entity_poly.type
_entity_poly.pdbx_seq_one_letter_code
_entity_poly.pdbx_strand_id
1 'polypeptide(L)'
;MKKIVYSSHLIFRLKLREIPYDLPREIYQSSKEYYFDKETLKRVAIKKIKFKNKLREIAVIYEEINNQINLITIHPLKNYQKISRIKSGRWQKL
;
A
#
# COMPACT_ATOMS: atom_id res chain seq x y z
N MET A 1 -19.36 0.71 6.37
CA MET A 1 -17.90 0.45 6.26
C MET A 1 -17.70 -0.53 5.11
N LYS A 2 -16.73 -0.31 4.20
CA LYS A 2 -16.49 -1.23 3.07
C LYS A 2 -15.85 -2.53 3.55
N LYS A 3 -16.19 -3.66 2.93
CA LYS A 3 -15.55 -4.96 3.22
C LYS A 3 -14.09 -4.91 2.73
N ILE A 4 -13.13 -5.25 3.59
CA ILE A 4 -11.72 -5.34 3.22
C ILE A 4 -11.38 -6.80 2.94
N VAL A 5 -10.86 -7.07 1.74
CA VAL A 5 -10.45 -8.41 1.30
C VAL A 5 -8.99 -8.41 0.93
N TYR A 6 -8.29 -9.48 1.29
CA TYR A 6 -6.87 -9.65 0.99
C TYR A 6 -6.74 -10.56 -0.23
N SER A 7 -5.93 -10.14 -1.20
CA SER A 7 -5.61 -11.00 -2.33
C SER A 7 -4.73 -12.18 -1.91
N SER A 8 -4.78 -13.28 -2.66
CA SER A 8 -3.85 -14.40 -2.50
C SER A 8 -2.38 -13.95 -2.62
N HIS A 9 -2.10 -13.01 -3.54
CA HIS A 9 -0.77 -12.43 -3.73
C HIS A 9 -0.30 -11.65 -2.49
N LEU A 10 -1.17 -10.87 -1.85
CA LEU A 10 -0.86 -10.17 -0.61
C LEU A 10 -0.54 -11.19 0.49
N ILE A 11 -1.41 -12.17 0.72
CA ILE A 11 -1.24 -13.19 1.77
C ILE A 11 0.10 -13.92 1.61
N PHE A 12 0.44 -14.32 0.38
CA PHE A 12 1.74 -14.92 0.07
C PHE A 12 2.92 -14.02 0.45
N ARG A 13 2.85 -12.73 0.07
CA ARG A 13 3.90 -11.75 0.35
C ARG A 13 4.07 -11.46 1.83
N LEU A 14 2.98 -11.46 2.60
CA LEU A 14 3.02 -11.29 4.05
C LEU A 14 3.82 -12.41 4.72
N LYS A 15 3.52 -13.66 4.36
CA LYS A 15 4.25 -14.84 4.86
C LYS A 15 5.73 -14.79 4.47
N LEU A 16 6.03 -14.62 3.18
CA LEU A 16 7.39 -14.63 2.65
C LEU A 16 8.29 -13.55 3.27
N ARG A 17 7.72 -12.41 3.64
CA ARG A 17 8.48 -11.24 4.11
C ARG A 17 8.37 -11.00 5.62
N GLU A 18 7.69 -11.90 6.33
CA GLU A 18 7.43 -11.81 7.76
C GLU A 18 6.76 -10.47 8.12
N ILE A 19 5.79 -10.06 7.30
CA ILE A 19 5.02 -8.84 7.53
C ILE A 19 3.79 -9.21 8.36
N PRO A 20 3.49 -8.49 9.46
CA PRO A 20 2.31 -8.76 10.28
C PRO A 20 1.03 -8.76 9.43
N TYR A 21 0.16 -9.74 9.69
CA TYR A 21 -1.03 -9.96 8.87
C TYR A 21 -1.97 -8.76 8.83
N ASP A 22 -2.14 -8.05 9.95
CA ASP A 22 -3.05 -6.90 10.03
C ASP A 22 -2.46 -5.59 9.53
N LEU A 23 -1.14 -5.54 9.29
CA LEU A 23 -0.47 -4.31 8.90
C LEU A 23 -1.02 -3.68 7.60
N PRO A 24 -1.35 -4.43 6.52
CA PRO A 24 -1.93 -3.82 5.32
C PRO A 24 -3.25 -3.11 5.60
N ARG A 25 -4.12 -3.71 6.43
CA ARG A 25 -5.38 -3.12 6.85
C ARG A 25 -5.14 -1.86 7.67
N GLU A 26 -4.23 -1.91 8.63
CA GLU A 26 -3.86 -0.75 9.45
C GLU A 26 -3.38 0.42 8.57
N ILE A 27 -2.48 0.14 7.62
CA ILE A 27 -1.97 1.15 6.68
C ILE A 27 -3.11 1.73 5.84
N TYR A 28 -3.97 0.88 5.27
CA TYR A 28 -5.10 1.33 4.46
C TYR A 28 -6.06 2.23 5.27
N GLN A 29 -6.31 1.91 6.54
CA GLN A 29 -7.29 2.64 7.36
C GLN A 29 -6.74 3.92 8.00
N SER A 30 -5.45 3.98 8.29
CA SER A 30 -4.85 5.05 9.11
C SER A 30 -3.78 5.87 8.39
N SER A 31 -3.51 5.59 7.11
CA SER A 31 -2.58 6.40 6.31
C SER A 31 -3.09 7.83 6.17
N LYS A 32 -2.15 8.78 6.10
CA LYS A 32 -2.40 10.19 5.75
C LYS A 32 -2.03 10.52 4.30
N GLU A 33 -1.59 9.51 3.55
CA GLU A 33 -0.98 9.67 2.24
C GLU A 33 -1.56 8.64 1.28
N TYR A 34 -2.49 9.10 0.45
CA TYR A 34 -3.13 8.30 -0.58
C TYR A 34 -2.78 8.84 -1.96
N TYR A 35 -2.60 7.92 -2.90
CA TYR A 35 -2.28 8.24 -4.29
C TYR A 35 -3.05 7.34 -5.24
N PHE A 36 -3.26 7.83 -6.45
CA PHE A 36 -3.67 7.06 -7.61
C PHE A 36 -2.47 6.87 -8.54
N ASP A 37 -2.13 5.61 -8.82
CA ASP A 37 -1.07 5.23 -9.76
C ASP A 37 -1.67 5.13 -11.16
N LYS A 38 -1.40 6.13 -12.01
CA LYS A 38 -1.97 6.24 -13.37
C LYS A 38 -1.52 5.13 -14.31
N GLU A 39 -0.39 4.49 -14.04
CA GLU A 39 0.14 3.41 -14.90
C GLU A 39 -0.59 2.09 -14.63
N THR A 40 -0.94 1.83 -13.37
CA THR A 40 -1.60 0.58 -12.96
C THR A 40 -3.10 0.72 -12.73
N LEU A 41 -3.60 1.96 -12.73
CA LEU A 41 -4.97 2.35 -12.36
C LEU A 41 -5.37 1.84 -10.96
N LYS A 42 -4.39 1.71 -10.06
CA LYS A 42 -4.59 1.28 -8.67
C LYS A 42 -4.39 2.44 -7.71
N ARG A 43 -4.96 2.30 -6.51
CA ARG A 43 -4.74 3.22 -5.40
C ARG A 43 -3.59 2.74 -4.52
N VAL A 44 -2.94 3.68 -3.85
CA VAL A 44 -1.80 3.43 -2.99
C VAL A 44 -2.03 4.16 -1.67
N ALA A 45 -1.89 3.46 -0.55
CA ALA A 45 -1.82 4.04 0.79
C ALA A 45 -0.38 3.91 1.30
N ILE A 46 0.19 4.97 1.88
CA ILE A 46 1.56 4.98 2.40
C ILE A 46 1.56 5.31 3.88
N LYS A 47 2.31 4.54 4.67
CA LYS A 47 2.53 4.87 6.09
C LYS A 47 3.99 4.68 6.46
N LYS A 48 4.52 5.57 7.28
CA LYS A 48 5.85 5.44 7.88
C LYS A 48 5.74 4.59 9.14
N ILE A 49 6.44 3.46 9.19
CA ILE A 49 6.41 2.53 10.34
C ILE A 49 7.81 1.98 10.64
N LYS A 50 8.02 1.49 11.87
CA LYS A 50 9.23 0.73 12.21
C LYS A 50 9.07 -0.70 11.68
N PHE A 51 9.86 -1.07 10.68
CA PHE A 51 9.87 -2.41 10.09
C PHE A 51 11.31 -2.94 10.04
N LYS A 52 11.56 -4.10 10.64
CA LYS A 52 12.90 -4.70 10.80
C LYS A 52 13.91 -3.70 11.39
N ASN A 53 13.55 -3.09 12.52
CA ASN A 53 14.33 -2.09 13.26
C ASN A 53 14.72 -0.81 12.51
N LYS A 54 14.10 -0.56 11.34
CA LYS A 54 14.31 0.67 10.57
C LYS A 54 12.99 1.36 10.31
N LEU A 55 12.99 2.69 10.36
CA LEU A 55 11.84 3.48 9.98
C LEU A 55 11.73 3.48 8.44
N ARG A 56 10.61 3.02 7.90
CA ARG A 56 10.39 2.85 6.46
C ARG A 56 9.02 3.35 6.06
N GLU A 57 8.92 3.94 4.87
CA GLU A 57 7.63 4.11 4.20
C GLU A 57 7.21 2.76 3.62
N ILE A 58 6.00 2.30 3.96
CA ILE A 58 5.40 1.08 3.44
C ILE A 58 4.19 1.46 2.61
N ALA A 59 4.15 0.96 1.38
CA ALA A 59 3.03 1.14 0.46
C ALA A 59 2.13 -0.10 0.44
N VAL A 60 0.83 0.13 0.54
CA VAL A 60 -0.22 -0.86 0.28
C VAL A 60 -0.94 -0.45 -1.00
N ILE A 61 -0.99 -1.36 -1.96
CA ILE A 61 -1.67 -1.16 -3.24
C ILE A 61 -3.03 -1.80 -3.12
N TYR A 62 -4.07 -1.08 -3.51
CA TYR A 62 -5.44 -1.54 -3.40
C TYR A 62 -6.30 -1.01 -4.54
N GLU A 63 -7.46 -1.64 -4.69
CA GLU A 63 -8.52 -1.17 -5.57
C GLU A 63 -9.85 -1.19 -4.81
N GLU A 64 -10.82 -0.49 -5.36
CA GLU A 64 -12.19 -0.50 -4.86
C GLU A 64 -13.10 -0.99 -5.97
N ILE A 65 -13.85 -2.05 -5.70
CA ILE A 65 -14.79 -2.69 -6.63
C ILE A 65 -16.07 -3.01 -5.86
N ASN A 66 -17.24 -2.61 -6.38
CA ASN A 66 -18.56 -2.99 -5.83
C ASN A 66 -18.66 -2.89 -4.30
N ASN A 67 -18.24 -1.75 -3.73
CA ASN A 67 -18.24 -1.49 -2.27
C ASN A 67 -17.29 -2.39 -1.44
N GLN A 68 -16.31 -3.03 -2.09
CA GLN A 68 -15.25 -3.84 -1.50
C GLN A 68 -13.88 -3.20 -1.75
N ILE A 69 -13.00 -3.26 -0.76
CA ILE A 69 -11.61 -2.85 -0.84
C ILE A 69 -10.74 -4.10 -0.97
N ASN A 70 -10.10 -4.27 -2.12
CA ASN A 70 -9.17 -5.37 -2.34
C ASN A 70 -7.75 -4.87 -2.07
N LEU A 71 -7.11 -5.35 -1.00
CA LEU A 71 -5.70 -5.11 -0.76
C LEU A 71 -4.88 -6.10 -1.60
N ILE A 72 -4.13 -5.57 -2.56
CA ILE A 72 -3.49 -6.35 -3.64
C ILE A 72 -2.07 -6.77 -3.25
N THR A 73 -1.26 -5.84 -2.74
CA THR A 73 0.13 -6.13 -2.35
C THR A 73 0.64 -5.09 -1.34
N ILE A 74 1.75 -5.42 -0.67
CA ILE A 74 2.44 -4.56 0.29
C ILE A 74 3.95 -4.60 0.05
N HIS A 75 4.60 -3.43 0.10
CA HIS A 75 6.06 -3.37 0.03
C HIS A 75 6.64 -2.12 0.69
N PRO A 76 7.84 -2.22 1.29
CA PRO A 76 8.63 -1.04 1.64
C PRO A 76 9.05 -0.28 0.39
N LEU A 77 9.00 1.05 0.46
CA LEU A 77 9.50 1.92 -0.58
C LEU A 77 11.01 2.16 -0.40
N LYS A 78 11.71 2.31 -1.51
CA LYS A 78 13.08 2.86 -1.53
C LYS A 78 13.02 4.38 -1.38
N ASN A 79 14.08 4.98 -0.81
CA ASN A 79 14.14 6.42 -0.46
C ASN A 79 13.67 7.39 -1.56
N TYR A 80 13.92 7.07 -2.83
CA TYR A 80 13.56 7.94 -3.96
C TYR A 80 12.33 7.47 -4.76
N GLN A 81 11.78 6.29 -4.44
CA GLN A 81 10.73 5.67 -5.25
C GLN A 81 9.44 6.49 -5.22
N LYS A 82 9.04 6.96 -4.03
CA LYS A 82 7.87 7.82 -3.85
C LYS A 82 8.03 9.14 -4.62
N ILE A 83 9.16 9.82 -4.39
CA ILE A 83 9.46 11.12 -4.99
C ILE A 83 9.48 11.04 -6.51
N SER A 84 10.15 10.02 -7.07
CA SER A 84 10.22 9.80 -8.51
C SER A 84 8.83 9.58 -9.12
N ARG A 85 7.98 8.76 -8.48
CA ARG A 85 6.61 8.50 -8.95
C ARG A 85 5.71 9.73 -8.88
N ILE A 86 5.88 10.58 -7.86
CA ILE A 86 5.14 11.84 -7.77
C ILE A 86 5.62 12.84 -8.83
N LYS A 87 6.94 13.05 -8.95
CA LYS A 87 7.54 14.02 -9.88
C LYS A 87 7.28 13.68 -11.36
N SER A 88 7.26 12.39 -11.70
CA SER A 88 6.91 11.93 -13.04
C SER A 88 5.42 12.01 -13.36
N GLY A 89 4.57 12.37 -12.39
CA GLY A 89 3.12 12.41 -12.55
C GLY A 89 2.44 11.03 -12.54
N ARG A 90 3.20 9.95 -12.37
CA ARG A 90 2.66 8.59 -12.25
C ARG A 90 1.76 8.44 -11.02
N TRP A 91 2.20 8.94 -9.86
CA TRP A 91 1.40 8.97 -8.64
C TRP A 91 0.78 10.35 -8.44
N GLN A 92 -0.54 10.42 -8.55
CA GLN A 92 -1.32 11.62 -8.26
C GLN A 92 -1.89 11.52 -6.84
N LYS A 93 -1.74 12.57 -6.05
CA LYS A 93 -2.28 12.61 -4.69
C LYS A 93 -3.82 12.57 -4.72
N LEU A 94 -4.41 11.81 -3.80
CA LEU A 94 -5.85 11.72 -3.54
C LEU A 94 -6.23 12.56 -2.31
#